data_AF-A0A350T672-F1
#
_entry.id   AF-A0A350T672-F1
#
_cell.length_a   1.000
_cell.length_b   1.000
_cell.length_c   1.000
_cell.angle_alpha   90.00
_cell.angle_beta   90.00
_cell.angle_gamma   90.00
#
_symmetry.space_group_name_H-M   'P 1'
#
loop_
_entity.id
_entity.type
_entity.pdbx_description
1 polymer ?
#
loop_
_entity_poly.entity_id
_entity_poly.type
_entity_poly.pdbx_seq_one_letter_code
_entity_poly.pdbx_strand_id
1 'polypeptide(L)'
;GLRPIRRDLSETYQRWLNDLRVTRTLALPPAPMTLAAETAWVDATSVGSDPHFTVYDLATMRPVGTTGLNGVNHFDGTAEFGIMIGEPDAWGRGFGTETT
;
A
#
# COMPACT_ATOMS: atom_id res chain seq x y z
N GLY A 1 -3.56 10.91 -5.52
CA GLY A 1 -4.09 10.24 -6.73
C GLY A 1 -3.70 8.77 -6.75
N LEU A 2 -4.51 7.91 -7.36
CA LEU A 2 -4.32 6.45 -7.36
C LEU A 2 -3.78 5.95 -8.70
N ARG A 3 -2.83 5.02 -8.66
CA ARG A 3 -2.30 4.32 -9.83
C ARG A 3 -2.13 2.83 -9.53
N PRO A 4 -2.10 1.96 -10.56
CA PRO A 4 -1.83 0.55 -10.36
C PRO A 4 -0.52 0.34 -9.62
N ILE A 5 -0.47 -0.72 -8.79
CA ILE A 5 0.79 -1.21 -8.26
C ILE A 5 1.71 -1.60 -9.42
N ARG A 6 3.00 -1.32 -9.25
CA ARG A 6 4.04 -1.62 -10.23
C ARG A 6 5.23 -2.27 -9.58
N ARG A 7 5.83 -3.21 -10.30
CA ARG A 7 7.02 -3.97 -9.87
C ARG A 7 8.27 -3.11 -9.70
N ASP A 8 8.41 -2.03 -10.46
CA ASP A 8 9.56 -1.13 -10.32
C ASP A 8 9.57 -0.33 -9.01
N LEU A 9 8.47 -0.37 -8.26
CA LEU A 9 8.34 0.26 -6.95
C LEU A 9 8.51 -0.71 -5.77
N SER A 10 8.83 -1.99 -6.01
CA SER A 10 8.98 -3.00 -4.95
C SER A 10 9.97 -2.59 -3.86
N GLU A 11 11.10 -1.95 -4.22
CA GLU A 11 12.06 -1.44 -3.23
C GLU A 11 11.47 -0.32 -2.36
N THR A 12 10.59 0.51 -2.94
CA THR A 12 9.91 1.58 -2.19
C THR A 12 8.93 1.00 -1.19
N TYR A 13 8.13 0.02 -1.59
CA TYR A 13 7.18 -0.65 -0.69
C TYR A 13 7.89 -1.42 0.41
N GLN A 14 8.96 -2.14 0.06
CA GLN A 14 9.77 -2.89 1.02
C GLN A 14 10.42 -1.95 2.06
N ARG A 15 10.87 -0.76 1.65
CA ARG A 15 11.35 0.26 2.59
C ARG A 15 10.27 0.68 3.57
N TRP A 16 9.06 0.96 3.08
CA TRP A 16 7.94 1.36 3.93
C TRP A 16 7.54 0.26 4.92
N LEU A 17 7.47 -0.98 4.48
CA LEU A 17 7.16 -2.14 5.33
C LEU A 17 8.24 -2.47 6.37
N ASN A 18 9.47 -2.01 6.17
CA ASN A 18 10.53 -2.15 7.17
C ASN A 18 10.70 -0.92 8.06
N ASP A 19 9.95 0.15 7.82
CA ASP A 19 9.92 1.31 8.71
C ASP A 19 8.91 1.08 9.84
N LEU A 20 9.42 0.86 11.06
CA LEU A 20 8.58 0.65 12.25
C LEU A 20 7.61 1.80 12.54
N ARG A 21 7.91 3.01 12.05
CA ARG A 21 7.00 4.15 12.21
C ARG A 21 5.75 3.97 11.34
N VAL A 22 5.89 3.29 10.19
CA VAL A 22 4.82 2.97 9.23
C VAL A 22 4.07 1.70 9.66
N THR A 23 4.78 0.64 10.04
CA THR A 23 4.14 -0.65 10.34
C THR A 23 3.47 -0.74 11.70
N ARG A 24 3.78 0.17 12.65
CA ARG A 24 3.10 0.23 13.95
C ARG A 24 1.57 0.36 13.84
N THR A 25 1.07 0.97 12.76
CA THR A 25 -0.37 1.16 12.53
C THR A 25 -0.99 0.10 11.62
N LEU A 26 -0.19 -0.81 11.06
CA LEU A 26 -0.67 -1.89 10.21
C LEU A 26 -0.91 -3.14 11.05
N ALA A 27 -1.96 -3.90 10.72
CA ALA A 27 -2.20 -5.23 11.28
C ALA A 27 -1.27 -6.29 10.67
N LEU A 28 0.00 -5.94 10.45
CA LEU A 28 1.03 -6.84 9.93
C LEU A 28 1.92 -7.30 11.09
N PRO A 29 2.25 -8.60 11.17
CA PRO A 29 3.23 -9.07 12.14
C PRO A 29 4.57 -8.38 11.87
N PRO A 30 5.28 -7.89 12.92
CA PRO A 30 6.57 -7.25 12.74
C PRO A 30 7.59 -8.31 12.34
N ALA A 31 7.80 -8.43 11.03
CA ALA A 31 8.81 -9.29 10.43
C ALA A 31 9.54 -8.50 9.33
N PRO A 32 10.86 -8.68 9.18
CA PRO A 32 11.60 -8.02 8.13
C PRO A 32 11.07 -8.45 6.76
N MET A 33 10.57 -7.50 5.98
CA MET A 33 10.10 -7.75 4.62
C MET A 33 11.30 -7.80 3.68
N THR A 34 11.50 -8.93 3.01
CA THR A 34 12.55 -9.07 2.00
C THR A 34 12.08 -8.51 0.67
N LEU A 35 13.00 -8.00 -0.14
CA LEU A 35 12.68 -7.52 -1.49
C LEU A 35 12.08 -8.62 -2.37
N ALA A 36 12.54 -9.87 -2.21
CA ALA A 36 12.02 -11.01 -2.94
C ALA A 36 10.55 -11.31 -2.58
N ALA A 37 10.21 -11.28 -1.29
CA ALA A 37 8.84 -11.48 -0.82
C ALA A 37 7.90 -10.35 -1.30
N GLU A 38 8.35 -9.10 -1.19
CA GLU A 38 7.58 -7.96 -1.66
C GLU A 38 7.36 -7.99 -3.17
N THR A 39 8.39 -8.33 -3.94
CA THR A 39 8.28 -8.47 -5.40
C THR A 39 7.29 -9.58 -5.79
N ALA A 40 7.33 -10.71 -5.08
CA ALA A 40 6.39 -11.80 -5.30
C ALA A 40 4.94 -11.38 -4.97
N TRP A 41 4.75 -10.58 -3.91
CA TRP A 41 3.44 -10.03 -3.56
C TRP A 41 2.93 -9.06 -4.63
N VAL A 42 3.77 -8.17 -5.15
CA VAL A 42 3.41 -7.25 -6.26
C VAL A 42 3.02 -8.02 -7.53
N ASP A 43 3.79 -9.04 -7.89
CA ASP A 43 3.50 -9.89 -9.05
C ASP A 43 2.16 -10.63 -8.87
N ALA A 44 1.89 -11.17 -7.68
CA ALA A 44 0.63 -11.85 -7.36
C ALA A 44 -0.58 -10.89 -7.35
N THR A 45 -0.40 -9.67 -6.84
CA THR A 45 -1.46 -8.66 -6.77
C THR A 45 -1.83 -8.14 -8.15
N SER A 46 -0.88 -8.12 -9.09
CA SER A 46 -1.13 -7.74 -10.48
C SER A 46 -2.05 -8.71 -11.23
N VAL A 47 -2.26 -9.92 -10.70
CA VAL A 47 -3.12 -10.96 -11.27
C VAL A 47 -4.32 -11.31 -10.38
N GLY A 48 -4.40 -10.73 -9.18
CA GLY A 48 -5.44 -10.99 -8.19
C GLY A 48 -6.74 -10.23 -8.45
N SER A 49 -7.81 -10.67 -7.77
CA SER A 49 -9.12 -10.00 -7.80
C SER A 49 -9.20 -8.76 -6.90
N ASP A 50 -8.37 -8.73 -5.86
CA ASP A 50 -8.40 -7.71 -4.81
C ASP A 50 -7.67 -6.44 -5.29
N PRO A 51 -8.37 -5.31 -5.47
CA PRO A 51 -7.77 -4.12 -6.06
C PRO A 51 -6.81 -3.45 -5.08
N HIS A 52 -5.57 -3.28 -5.52
CA HIS A 52 -4.54 -2.55 -4.80
C HIS A 52 -3.92 -1.46 -5.67
N PHE A 53 -3.60 -0.34 -5.05
CA PHE A 53 -3.11 0.87 -5.70
C PHE A 53 -1.94 1.48 -4.94
N THR A 54 -1.09 2.15 -5.70
CA THR A 54 -0.10 3.08 -5.17
C THR A 54 -0.73 4.46 -5.04
N VAL A 55 -0.56 5.08 -3.88
CA VAL A 55 -0.96 6.47 -3.61
C VAL A 55 0.16 7.40 -4.03
N TYR A 56 -0.18 8.39 -4.83
CA TYR A 56 0.74 9.42 -5.33
C TYR A 56 0.36 10.82 -4.82
N ASP A 57 1.36 11.59 -4.42
CA ASP A 57 1.26 13.05 -4.33
C ASP A 57 1.13 13.62 -5.75
N LEU A 58 0.02 14.28 -6.04
CA LEU A 58 -0.28 14.81 -7.38
C LEU A 58 0.58 16.03 -7.75
N ALA A 59 1.10 16.77 -6.77
CA ALA A 59 1.94 17.93 -7.03
C ALA A 59 3.34 17.52 -7.51
N THR A 60 3.87 16.43 -6.93
CA THR A 60 5.24 15.96 -7.19
C THR A 60 5.29 14.69 -8.03
N MET A 61 4.15 14.04 -8.26
CA MET A 61 4.04 12.71 -8.86
C MET A 61 4.89 11.65 -8.13
N ARG A 62 5.15 11.85 -6.84
CA ARG A 62 5.92 10.94 -5.99
C ARG A 62 5.01 9.88 -5.36
N PRO A 63 5.40 8.60 -5.33
CA PRO A 63 4.67 7.59 -4.56
C PRO A 63 4.84 7.89 -3.06
N VAL A 64 3.74 7.84 -2.32
CA VAL A 64 3.69 8.17 -0.88
C VAL A 64 3.07 7.07 -0.01
N GLY A 65 2.42 6.10 -0.63
CA GLY A 65 1.77 5.01 0.09
C GLY A 65 1.16 3.95 -0.81
N THR A 66 0.44 3.02 -0.20
CA THR A 66 -0.39 2.02 -0.86
C THR A 66 -1.79 1.99 -0.23
N THR A 67 -2.77 1.57 -1.00
CA THR A 67 -4.13 1.35 -0.52
C THR A 67 -4.76 0.19 -1.27
N GLY A 68 -5.70 -0.52 -0.66
CA GLY A 68 -6.39 -1.62 -1.33
C GLY A 68 -7.56 -2.15 -0.52
N LEU A 69 -8.33 -3.00 -1.18
CA LEU A 69 -9.37 -3.80 -0.55
C LEU A 69 -8.85 -5.23 -0.41
N ASN A 70 -8.98 -5.80 0.78
CA ASN A 70 -8.61 -7.17 1.09
C ASN A 70 -9.86 -8.00 1.35
N GLY A 71 -9.87 -9.23 0.85
CA GLY A 71 -10.92 -10.21 1.15
C GLY A 71 -12.29 -9.77 0.64
N VAL A 72 -12.35 -9.26 -0.59
CA VAL A 72 -13.60 -8.77 -1.18
C VAL A 72 -14.61 -9.91 -1.29
N ASN A 73 -15.66 -9.83 -0.49
CA ASN A 73 -16.81 -10.71 -0.58
C ASN A 73 -17.87 -10.04 -1.45
N HIS A 74 -17.91 -10.42 -2.72
CA HIS A 74 -18.85 -9.88 -3.70
C HIS A 74 -20.31 -10.25 -3.42
N PHE A 75 -20.58 -11.32 -2.67
CA PHE A 75 -21.93 -11.74 -2.32
C PHE A 75 -22.53 -10.85 -1.22
N ASP A 76 -21.75 -10.60 -0.16
CA ASP A 76 -22.17 -9.78 0.97
C ASP A 76 -21.85 -8.28 0.78
N GLY A 77 -21.07 -7.92 -0.25
CA GLY A 77 -20.67 -6.54 -0.55
C GLY A 77 -19.68 -5.95 0.46
N THR A 78 -18.91 -6.81 1.15
CA THR A 78 -17.98 -6.40 2.21
C THR A 78 -16.53 -6.61 1.80
N ALA A 79 -15.65 -5.72 2.23
CA ALA A 79 -14.20 -5.88 2.10
C ALA A 79 -13.50 -5.12 3.23
N GLU A 80 -12.27 -5.51 3.56
CA GLU A 80 -11.42 -4.74 4.46
C GLU A 80 -10.65 -3.70 3.65
N PHE A 81 -10.83 -2.41 3.98
CA PHE A 81 -10.05 -1.34 3.37
C PHE A 81 -8.76 -1.11 4.16
N GLY A 82 -7.62 -1.22 3.48
CA GLY A 82 -6.30 -0.93 4.01
C GLY A 82 -5.69 0.30 3.34
N ILE A 83 -5.03 1.14 4.14
CA ILE A 83 -4.18 2.21 3.63
C ILE A 83 -2.89 2.29 4.45
N MET A 84 -1.78 2.44 3.73
CA MET A 84 -0.45 2.68 4.27
C MET A 84 0.10 3.95 3.66
N ILE A 85 0.53 4.91 4.49
CA ILE A 85 1.33 6.04 4.04
C ILE A 85 2.75 5.83 4.51
N GLY A 86 3.63 5.47 3.58
CA GLY A 86 5.02 5.10 3.87
C GLY A 86 5.98 6.27 4.00
N GLU A 87 5.62 7.43 3.45
CA GLU A 87 6.44 8.65 3.50
C GLU A 87 6.07 9.51 4.71
N PRO A 88 6.98 9.70 5.70
CA PRO A 88 6.64 10.44 6.93
C PRO A 88 6.32 11.92 6.71
N ASP A 89 6.89 12.55 5.68
CA ASP A 89 6.62 13.94 5.28
C ASP A 89 5.23 14.10 4.60
N ALA A 90 4.58 12.98 4.25
CA ALA A 90 3.21 12.94 3.76
C ALA A 90 2.18 12.77 4.90
N TRP A 91 2.61 12.53 6.14
CA TRP A 91 1.69 12.37 7.27
C TRP A 91 1.03 13.69 7.68
N GLY A 92 -0.23 13.63 8.13
CA GLY A 92 -0.98 14.80 8.58
C GLY A 92 -1.36 15.80 7.47
N ARG A 93 -1.11 15.46 6.19
CA ARG A 93 -1.43 16.31 5.02
C ARG A 93 -2.75 15.97 4.32
N GLY A 94 -3.56 15.08 4.90
CA GLY A 94 -4.89 14.72 4.36
C GLY A 94 -4.90 13.57 3.35
N PHE A 95 -3.76 13.00 2.97
CA PHE A 95 -3.72 11.86 2.03
C PHE A 95 -4.48 10.62 2.53
N GLY A 96 -4.59 10.43 3.84
CA GLY A 96 -5.42 9.38 4.45
C GLY A 96 -6.93 9.63 4.36
N THR A 97 -7.36 10.89 4.18
CA THR A 97 -8.78 11.29 4.06
C THR A 97 -9.20 11.44 2.60
N GLU A 98 -8.27 11.77 1.71
CA GLU A 98 -8.51 11.91 0.26
C GLU A 98 -8.56 10.54 -0.47
N THR A 99 -8.21 9.46 0.22
CA THR A 99 -8.17 8.09 -0.33
C THR A 99 -9.35 7.22 0.15
N THR A 100 -10.26 7.76 0.95
CA THR A 100 -11.51 7.13 1.42
C THR A 100 -12.71 7.74 0.71
#